data_AF-A0A964KHM1-F1
#
_entry.id   AF-A0A964KHM1-F1
#
_cell.length_a   1.000
_cell.length_b   1.000
_cell.length_c   1.000
_cell.angle_alpha   90.00
_cell.angle_beta   90.00
_cell.angle_gamma   90.00
#
_symmetry.space_group_name_H-M   'P 1'
#
loop_
_entity.id
_entity.type
_entity.pdbx_description
1 polymer ?
#
loop_
_entity_poly.entity_id
_entity_poly.type
_entity_poly.pdbx_seq_one_letter_code
_entity_poly.pdbx_strand_id
1 'polypeptide(L)'
;MNFGTPVSVKHYCDARGIEFAQLDRDTRLREVSNLGQHLMAEIGKLIPVLPVPLVATVLLERAGTPISEFELKSSVAALVKRLEAGGARIYLPRSDWDYAVTAGLRMLTERHLVAIQEGLFVVHENELSLVRYYANSIVHLI
;
A
#
# COMPACT_ATOMS: atom_id res chain seq x y z
N MET A 1 15.24 -8.59 -16.35
CA MET A 1 13.98 -8.70 -15.57
C MET A 1 14.32 -9.51 -14.32
N ASN A 2 14.19 -8.95 -13.13
CA ASN A 2 14.54 -9.64 -11.88
C ASN A 2 13.25 -10.15 -11.24
N PHE A 3 13.04 -11.47 -11.26
CA PHE A 3 11.79 -12.12 -10.81
C PHE A 3 11.78 -12.43 -9.30
N GLY A 4 12.81 -12.02 -8.57
CA GLY A 4 12.96 -12.31 -7.14
C GLY A 4 13.21 -13.79 -6.84
N THR A 5 13.15 -14.14 -5.56
CA THR A 5 13.34 -15.52 -5.09
C THR A 5 12.04 -16.31 -5.27
N PRO A 6 12.05 -17.47 -5.94
CA PRO A 6 10.86 -18.31 -6.08
C PRO A 6 10.33 -18.79 -4.72
N VAL A 7 9.01 -18.76 -4.54
CA VAL A 7 8.33 -19.34 -3.37
C VAL A 7 7.81 -20.74 -3.70
N SER A 8 8.22 -21.74 -2.94
CA SER A 8 7.73 -23.12 -3.07
C SER A 8 6.57 -23.38 -2.10
N VAL A 9 5.36 -23.57 -2.64
CA VAL A 9 4.18 -23.93 -1.83
C VAL A 9 4.39 -25.28 -1.13
N LYS A 10 5.04 -26.24 -1.79
CA LYS A 10 5.37 -27.54 -1.18
C LYS A 10 6.24 -27.33 0.06
N HIS A 11 7.31 -26.56 -0.06
CA HIS A 11 8.20 -26.27 1.07
C HIS A 11 7.47 -25.50 2.19
N TYR A 12 6.62 -24.54 1.84
CA TYR A 12 5.79 -23.82 2.80
C TYR A 12 4.90 -24.77 3.64
N CYS A 13 4.28 -25.74 2.98
CA CYS A 13 3.45 -26.76 3.61
C CYS A 13 4.27 -27.72 4.48
N ASP A 14 5.35 -28.28 3.93
CA ASP A 14 6.22 -29.24 4.63
C ASP A 14 6.79 -28.62 5.92
N ALA A 15 7.22 -27.36 5.87
CA ALA A 15 7.76 -26.63 7.02
C ALA A 15 6.73 -26.34 8.13
N ARG A 16 5.43 -26.44 7.83
CA ARG A 16 4.33 -26.15 8.77
C ARG A 16 3.47 -27.37 9.08
N GLY A 17 3.77 -28.54 8.50
CA GLY A 17 2.96 -29.75 8.64
C GLY A 17 1.54 -29.58 8.07
N ILE A 18 1.37 -28.76 7.04
CA ILE A 18 0.05 -28.46 6.46
C ILE A 18 -0.25 -29.42 5.31
N GLU A 19 -1.31 -30.20 5.46
CA GLU A 19 -1.92 -30.96 4.37
C GLU A 19 -3.32 -30.44 4.07
N PHE A 20 -3.44 -29.47 3.16
CA PHE A 20 -4.71 -28.78 2.86
C PHE A 20 -5.89 -29.72 2.60
N ALA A 21 -5.65 -30.86 1.95
CA ALA A 21 -6.68 -31.85 1.64
C ALA A 21 -7.32 -32.48 2.90
N GLN A 22 -6.56 -32.59 3.99
CA GLN A 22 -7.01 -33.22 5.25
C GLN A 22 -7.64 -32.23 6.24
N LEU A 23 -7.49 -30.93 6.00
CA LEU A 23 -8.04 -29.90 6.89
C LEU A 23 -9.56 -29.78 6.74
N ASP A 24 -10.25 -29.52 7.85
CA ASP A 24 -11.63 -29.04 7.84
C ASP A 24 -11.75 -27.68 7.13
N ARG A 25 -12.98 -27.27 6.79
CA ARG A 25 -13.23 -26.05 6.00
C ARG A 25 -12.65 -24.79 6.65
N ASP A 26 -12.85 -24.62 7.96
CA ASP A 26 -12.50 -23.36 8.64
C ASP A 26 -10.98 -23.27 8.83
N THR A 27 -10.34 -24.38 9.18
CA THR A 27 -8.87 -24.45 9.26
C THR A 27 -8.23 -24.27 7.89
N ARG A 28 -8.79 -24.89 6.83
CA ARG A 28 -8.31 -24.71 5.46
C ARG A 28 -8.38 -23.26 5.00
N LEU A 29 -9.48 -22.55 5.27
CA LEU A 29 -9.63 -21.14 4.91
C LEU A 29 -8.59 -20.25 5.60
N ARG A 30 -8.31 -20.51 6.89
CA ARG A 30 -7.25 -19.80 7.63
C ARG A 30 -5.87 -20.05 7.02
N GLU A 31 -5.52 -21.30 6.74
CA GLU A 31 -4.20 -21.62 6.18
C GLU A 31 -4.00 -21.11 4.75
N VAL A 32 -5.06 -21.06 3.93
CA VAL A 32 -5.02 -20.41 2.62
C VAL A 32 -4.77 -18.91 2.76
N SER A 33 -5.42 -18.25 3.72
CA SER A 33 -5.20 -16.84 4.02
C SER A 33 -3.74 -16.59 4.45
N ASN A 34 -3.20 -17.44 5.34
CA ASN A 34 -1.80 -17.36 5.77
C ASN A 34 -0.82 -17.51 4.60
N LEU A 35 -1.06 -18.47 3.70
CA LEU A 35 -0.25 -18.63 2.49
C LEU A 35 -0.35 -17.39 1.59
N GLY A 36 -1.54 -16.83 1.41
CA GLY A 36 -1.73 -15.59 0.65
C GLY A 36 -0.95 -14.42 1.25
N GLN A 37 -0.98 -14.24 2.57
CA GLN A 37 -0.22 -13.21 3.27
C GLN A 37 1.29 -13.41 3.10
N HIS A 38 1.78 -14.65 3.20
CA HIS A 38 3.18 -14.97 2.95
C HIS A 38 3.61 -14.60 1.52
N LEU A 39 2.81 -14.97 0.51
CA LEU A 39 3.08 -14.63 -0.89
C LEU A 39 3.10 -13.12 -1.12
N MET A 40 2.13 -12.38 -0.57
CA MET A 40 2.10 -10.92 -0.66
C MET A 40 3.31 -10.27 -0.01
N ALA A 41 3.78 -10.78 1.12
CA ALA A 41 4.99 -10.28 1.77
C ALA A 41 6.25 -10.50 0.92
N GLU A 42 6.40 -11.65 0.26
CA GLU A 42 7.53 -11.90 -0.65
C GLU A 42 7.46 -11.04 -1.92
N ILE A 43 6.26 -10.84 -2.49
CA ILE A 43 6.04 -9.93 -3.63
C ILE A 43 6.35 -8.48 -3.26
N GLY A 44 5.90 -8.03 -2.08
CA GLY A 44 6.08 -6.65 -1.60
C GLY A 44 7.54 -6.23 -1.45
N LYS A 45 8.46 -7.16 -1.22
CA LYS A 45 9.92 -6.90 -1.20
C LYS A 45 10.48 -6.49 -2.57
N LEU A 46 9.78 -6.82 -3.66
CA LEU A 46 10.24 -6.61 -5.02
C LEU A 46 9.58 -5.39 -5.68
N ILE A 47 8.31 -5.16 -5.38
CA ILE A 47 7.52 -4.08 -6.01
C ILE A 47 7.73 -2.79 -5.22
N PRO A 48 8.25 -1.72 -5.85
CA PRO A 48 8.40 -0.46 -5.15
C PRO A 48 7.04 0.20 -4.90
N VAL A 49 6.89 0.80 -3.72
CA VAL A 49 5.77 1.64 -3.36
C VAL A 49 5.74 2.87 -4.25
N LEU A 50 4.58 3.18 -4.82
CA LEU A 50 4.37 4.30 -5.73
C LEU A 50 3.84 5.55 -5.00
N PRO A 51 3.90 6.75 -5.61
CA PRO A 51 3.44 7.96 -4.94
C PRO A 51 1.93 8.02 -4.67
N VAL A 52 1.11 7.51 -5.58
CA VAL A 52 -0.36 7.47 -5.44
C VAL A 52 -0.81 6.72 -4.17
N PRO A 53 -0.36 5.48 -3.92
CA PRO A 53 -0.76 4.78 -2.69
C PRO A 53 -0.21 5.44 -1.42
N LEU A 54 0.95 6.10 -1.45
CA LEU A 54 1.44 6.88 -0.30
C LEU A 54 0.48 8.02 0.07
N VAL A 55 0.10 8.82 -0.94
CA VAL A 55 -0.82 9.96 -0.75
C VAL A 55 -2.20 9.46 -0.33
N ALA A 56 -2.71 8.40 -0.97
CA ALA A 56 -4.00 7.81 -0.63
C ALA A 56 -4.06 7.31 0.82
N THR A 57 -3.01 6.64 1.30
CA THR A 57 -2.91 6.18 2.69
C THR A 57 -2.98 7.34 3.68
N VAL A 58 -2.18 8.40 3.48
CA VAL A 58 -2.17 9.56 4.37
C VAL A 58 -3.51 10.29 4.38
N LEU A 59 -4.16 10.43 3.22
CA LEU A 59 -5.47 11.07 3.13
C LEU A 59 -6.55 10.29 3.90
N LEU A 60 -6.48 8.95 3.91
CA LEU A 60 -7.44 8.11 4.64
C LEU A 60 -7.19 8.08 6.15
N GLU A 61 -5.93 8.21 6.61
CA GLU A 61 -5.59 8.30 8.04
C GLU A 61 -6.25 9.52 8.72
N ARG A 62 -6.65 10.55 7.96
CA ARG A 62 -7.22 11.80 8.49
C ARG A 62 -8.73 11.80 8.69
N ALA A 63 -9.42 10.68 8.45
CA ALA A 63 -10.86 10.52 8.68
C ALA A 63 -11.72 11.67 8.08
N GLY A 64 -11.37 12.16 6.89
CA GLY A 64 -12.09 13.24 6.21
C GLY A 64 -11.64 14.66 6.58
N THR A 65 -10.70 14.82 7.50
CA THR A 65 -10.14 16.14 7.86
C THR A 65 -9.33 16.71 6.69
N PRO A 66 -9.63 17.94 6.21
CA PRO A 66 -8.83 18.60 5.19
C PRO A 66 -7.34 18.68 5.55
N ILE A 67 -6.48 18.68 4.54
CA ILE A 67 -5.03 18.71 4.71
C ILE A 67 -4.39 19.72 3.75
N SER A 68 -3.44 20.51 4.22
CA SER A 68 -2.62 21.35 3.33
C SER A 68 -1.57 20.52 2.58
N GLU A 69 -1.01 21.05 1.49
CA GLU A 69 0.08 20.38 0.77
C GLU A 69 1.30 20.14 1.69
N PHE A 70 1.60 21.10 2.56
CA PHE A 70 2.72 21.02 3.50
C PHE A 70 2.53 19.89 4.52
N GLU A 71 1.37 19.81 5.16
CA GLU A 71 1.04 18.71 6.08
C GLU A 71 1.06 17.37 5.35
N LEU A 72 0.56 17.31 4.11
CA LEU A 72 0.56 16.09 3.30
C LEU A 72 1.99 15.61 3.03
N LYS A 73 2.88 16.50 2.59
CA LYS A 73 4.30 16.17 2.38
C LYS A 73 4.96 15.67 3.65
N SER A 74 4.71 16.33 4.78
CA SER A 74 5.24 15.92 6.09
C SER A 74 4.78 14.51 6.49
N SER A 75 3.47 14.24 6.37
CA SER A 75 2.90 12.93 6.70
C SER A 75 3.35 11.82 5.75
N VAL A 76 3.47 12.11 4.45
CA VAL A 76 4.03 11.14 3.49
C VAL A 76 5.49 10.86 3.80
N ALA A 77 6.30 11.86 4.13
CA ALA A 77 7.70 11.66 4.53
C ALA A 77 7.81 10.77 5.78
N ALA A 78 6.90 10.92 6.74
CA ALA A 78 6.84 10.04 7.91
C ALA A 78 6.45 8.60 7.55
N LEU A 79 5.45 8.41 6.67
CA LEU A 79 5.05 7.10 6.16
C LEU A 79 6.20 6.40 5.41
N VAL A 80 6.90 7.15 4.54
CA VAL A 80 8.08 6.65 3.80
C VAL A 80 9.15 6.12 4.75
N LYS A 81 9.52 6.89 5.79
CA LYS A 81 10.51 6.44 6.77
C LYS A 81 10.12 5.12 7.46
N ARG A 82 8.83 4.95 7.78
CA ARG A 82 8.31 3.70 8.35
C ARG A 82 8.46 2.54 7.37
N LEU A 83 8.03 2.75 6.12
CA LEU A 83 8.10 1.74 5.06
C LEU A 83 9.55 1.32 4.77
N GLU A 84 10.46 2.28 4.66
CA GLU A 84 11.90 2.01 4.44
C GLU A 84 12.52 1.25 5.61
N ALA A 85 12.16 1.59 6.86
CA ALA A 85 12.58 0.84 8.05
C ALA A 85 12.06 -0.61 8.04
N GLY A 86 10.90 -0.84 7.43
CA GLY A 86 10.35 -2.18 7.17
C GLY A 86 10.97 -2.91 5.95
N GLY A 87 11.94 -2.30 5.26
CA GLY A 87 12.61 -2.86 4.09
C GLY A 87 11.85 -2.67 2.77
N ALA A 88 10.78 -1.88 2.75
CA ALA A 88 10.07 -1.54 1.53
C ALA A 88 10.94 -0.65 0.63
N ARG A 89 10.83 -0.87 -0.68
CA ARG A 89 11.45 0.01 -1.68
C ARG A 89 10.46 1.09 -2.07
N ILE A 90 10.88 2.33 -2.17
CA ILE A 90 10.03 3.40 -2.68
C ILE A 90 10.48 3.82 -4.08
N TYR A 91 9.54 3.94 -5.01
CA TYR A 91 9.80 4.52 -6.31
C TYR A 91 9.76 6.04 -6.19
N LEU A 92 10.89 6.67 -6.50
CA LEU A 92 11.05 8.12 -6.45
C LEU A 92 11.20 8.68 -7.87
N PRO A 93 10.13 9.19 -8.49
CA PRO A 93 10.23 9.80 -9.81
C PRO A 93 11.22 10.96 -9.78
N ARG A 94 12.15 11.01 -10.73
CA ARG A 94 13.19 12.05 -10.85
C ARG A 94 14.10 12.19 -9.62
N SER A 95 14.10 11.22 -8.72
CA SER A 95 14.79 11.29 -7.42
C SER A 95 14.34 12.47 -6.55
N ASP A 96 13.10 12.93 -6.69
CA ASP A 96 12.54 14.09 -5.99
C ASP A 96 11.25 13.72 -5.23
N TRP A 97 11.28 13.87 -3.90
CA TRP A 97 10.17 13.55 -3.00
C TRP A 97 9.02 14.53 -3.11
N ASP A 98 9.33 15.81 -3.23
CA ASP A 98 8.32 16.84 -3.36
C ASP A 98 7.55 16.62 -4.66
N TYR A 99 8.28 16.33 -5.74
CA TYR A 99 7.67 15.96 -7.01
C TYR A 99 6.84 14.68 -6.91
N ALA A 100 7.29 13.66 -6.17
CA ALA A 100 6.55 12.41 -5.99
C ALA A 100 5.18 12.65 -5.34
N VAL A 101 5.14 13.37 -4.22
CA VAL A 101 3.90 13.69 -3.50
C VAL A 101 2.97 14.49 -4.39
N THR A 102 3.47 15.56 -5.03
CA THR A 102 2.67 16.40 -5.92
C THR A 102 2.16 15.60 -7.13
N ALA A 103 2.93 14.67 -7.68
CA ALA A 103 2.49 13.80 -8.79
C ALA A 103 1.38 12.83 -8.36
N GLY A 104 1.51 12.21 -7.19
CA GLY A 104 0.47 11.33 -6.63
C GLY A 104 -0.83 12.09 -6.37
N LEU A 105 -0.72 13.27 -5.76
CA LEU A 105 -1.85 14.15 -5.48
C LEU A 105 -2.54 14.63 -6.76
N ARG A 106 -1.75 15.08 -7.75
CA ARG A 106 -2.25 15.49 -9.06
C ARG A 106 -3.06 14.38 -9.73
N MET A 107 -2.59 13.13 -9.68
CA MET A 107 -3.34 12.01 -10.27
C MET A 107 -4.69 11.78 -9.58
N LEU A 108 -4.75 11.91 -8.24
CA LEU A 108 -5.99 11.75 -7.49
C LEU A 108 -6.96 12.91 -7.74
N THR A 109 -6.45 14.14 -7.91
CA THR A 109 -7.26 15.32 -8.23
C THR A 109 -7.77 15.31 -9.67
N GLU A 110 -6.93 14.98 -10.65
CA GLU A 110 -7.33 14.88 -12.08
C GLU A 110 -8.36 13.77 -12.32
N ARG A 111 -8.43 12.77 -11.43
CA ARG A 111 -9.45 11.72 -11.44
C ARG A 111 -10.67 12.04 -10.58
N HIS A 112 -10.77 13.26 -10.04
CA HIS A 112 -11.87 13.70 -9.17
C HIS A 112 -12.05 12.85 -7.90
N LEU A 113 -10.99 12.26 -7.38
CA LEU A 113 -11.01 11.51 -6.10
C LEU A 113 -10.71 12.42 -4.91
N VAL A 114 -9.99 13.51 -5.16
CA VAL A 114 -9.60 14.52 -4.17
C VAL A 114 -9.95 15.91 -4.71
N ALA A 115 -10.74 16.67 -3.94
CA ALA A 115 -11.04 18.07 -4.19
C ALA A 115 -10.02 18.99 -3.52
N ILE A 116 -9.89 20.20 -4.08
CA ILE A 116 -9.17 21.31 -3.47
C ILE A 116 -10.20 22.35 -3.02
N GLN A 117 -10.24 22.64 -1.73
CA GLN A 117 -11.15 23.61 -1.11
C GLN A 117 -10.31 24.57 -0.28
N GLU A 118 -10.27 25.85 -0.65
CA GLU A 118 -9.49 26.88 0.05
C GLU A 118 -7.99 26.52 0.23
N GLY A 119 -7.41 25.81 -0.76
CA GLY A 119 -6.02 25.34 -0.71
C GLY A 119 -5.79 24.07 0.12
N LEU A 120 -6.84 23.46 0.66
CA LEU A 120 -6.81 22.20 1.38
C LEU A 120 -7.36 21.05 0.53
N PHE A 121 -6.78 19.86 0.69
CA PHE A 121 -7.16 18.65 -0.02
C PHE A 121 -8.13 17.83 0.82
N VAL A 122 -9.22 17.37 0.19
CA VAL A 122 -10.27 16.55 0.81
C VAL A 122 -10.64 15.42 -0.13
N VAL A 123 -10.71 14.18 0.40
CA VAL A 123 -11.20 13.04 -0.37
C VAL A 123 -12.70 13.18 -0.60
N HIS A 124 -13.15 12.97 -1.83
CA HIS A 124 -14.58 12.90 -2.10
C HIS A 124 -15.21 11.69 -1.39
N GLU A 125 -16.27 11.91 -0.61
CA GLU A 125 -16.92 10.85 0.16
C GLU A 125 -17.36 9.66 -0.70
N ASN A 126 -17.88 9.94 -1.90
CA ASN A 126 -18.33 8.93 -2.86
C ASN A 126 -17.15 8.11 -3.44
N GLU A 127 -15.93 8.61 -3.36
CA GLU A 127 -14.72 8.01 -3.94
C GLU A 127 -13.83 7.32 -2.91
N LEU A 128 -14.25 7.27 -1.63
CA LEU A 128 -13.51 6.62 -0.55
C LEU A 128 -13.12 5.17 -0.87
N SER A 129 -13.98 4.44 -1.57
CA SER A 129 -13.71 3.06 -1.98
C SER A 129 -12.52 2.96 -2.94
N LEU A 130 -12.41 3.90 -3.89
CA LEU A 130 -11.33 3.90 -4.88
C LEU A 130 -10.03 4.43 -4.29
N VAL A 131 -10.08 5.45 -3.42
CA VAL A 131 -8.89 5.89 -2.66
C VAL A 131 -8.36 4.76 -1.76
N ARG A 132 -9.27 4.01 -1.11
CA ARG A 132 -8.92 2.84 -0.30
C ARG A 132 -8.34 1.71 -1.14
N TYR A 133 -8.84 1.51 -2.35
CA TYR A 133 -8.25 0.56 -3.29
C TYR A 133 -6.77 0.89 -3.56
N TYR A 134 -6.41 2.16 -3.78
CA TYR A 134 -4.99 2.54 -3.92
C TYR A 134 -4.20 2.32 -2.64
N ALA A 135 -4.69 2.78 -1.49
CA ALA A 135 -4.00 2.61 -0.20
C ALA A 135 -3.74 1.14 0.14
N ASN A 136 -4.69 0.25 -0.18
CA ASN A 136 -4.57 -1.19 0.06
C ASN A 136 -3.40 -1.85 -0.70
N SER A 137 -2.87 -1.22 -1.75
CA SER A 137 -1.70 -1.75 -2.46
C SER A 137 -0.41 -1.77 -1.63
N ILE A 138 -0.38 -1.04 -0.49
CA ILE A 138 0.78 -0.98 0.40
C ILE A 138 0.46 -1.34 1.85
N VAL A 139 -0.78 -1.70 2.17
CA VAL A 139 -1.20 -1.99 3.56
C VAL A 139 -0.43 -3.17 4.18
N HIS A 140 0.02 -4.12 3.36
CA HIS A 140 0.81 -5.27 3.79
C HIS A 140 2.28 -4.92 4.13
N LEU A 141 2.67 -3.65 3.97
CA LEU A 141 3.99 -3.12 4.28
C LEU A 141 3.99 -2.16 5.49
N ILE A 142 2.82 -1.81 6.02
CA ILE A 142 2.60 -0.86 7.12
C ILE A 142 2.34 -1.63 8.41
#